data_AF-A0A9D9K481-F1
#
_entry.id   AF-A0A9D9K481-F1
#
_cell.length_a   1.000
_cell.length_b   1.000
_cell.length_c   1.000
_cell.angle_alpha   90.00
_cell.angle_beta   90.00
_cell.angle_gamma   90.00
#
_symmetry.space_group_name_H-M   'P 1'
#
loop_
_entity.id
_entity.type
_entity.pdbx_description
1 polymer ?
#
loop_
_entity_poly.entity_id
_entity_poly.type
_entity_poly.pdbx_seq_one_letter_code
_entity_poly.pdbx_strand_id
1 'polypeptide(L)'
;MQSLEAWLSTRGSVLAQALDAQRNAICEEVSRKLAAEYPDLCPNLPSDDPEFSQQIMFQQTPQRFHVILLAALRFHTLAVIEREYRWLWGIVQRFGVKRMHLLQQVRWYFEAAQAYTSLSREDRAWLAQLESAIEHMILTITAPPAAPRSYAGAIAP
;
A
#
# COMPACT_ATOMS: atom_id res chain seq x y z
N MET A 1 19.39 9.21 16.43
CA MET A 1 18.24 8.52 15.80
C MET A 1 18.78 7.67 14.66
N GLN A 2 18.48 6.36 14.65
CA GLN A 2 18.74 5.49 13.50
C GLN A 2 17.80 5.90 12.35
N SER A 3 18.21 5.76 11.08
CA SER A 3 17.33 5.97 9.93
C SER A 3 16.50 4.72 9.64
N LEU A 4 15.39 4.87 8.90
CA LEU A 4 14.55 3.73 8.49
C LEU A 4 15.36 2.70 7.68
N GLU A 5 16.24 3.15 6.78
CA GLU A 5 17.13 2.29 6.00
C GLU A 5 18.12 1.51 6.87
N ALA A 6 18.71 2.18 7.87
CA ALA A 6 19.62 1.54 8.81
C ALA A 6 18.89 0.55 9.73
N TRP A 7 17.61 0.78 10.03
CA TRP A 7 16.81 -0.21 10.75
C TRP A 7 16.41 -1.38 9.85
N LEU A 8 15.99 -1.12 8.61
CA LEU A 8 15.67 -2.17 7.64
C LEU A 8 16.85 -3.11 7.43
N SER A 9 18.08 -2.59 7.28
CA SER A 9 19.28 -3.41 7.08
C SER A 9 19.60 -4.35 8.25
N THR A 10 19.14 -4.04 9.45
CA THR A 10 19.41 -4.80 10.67
C THR A 10 18.26 -5.72 11.07
N ARG A 11 17.01 -5.32 10.81
CA ARG A 11 15.80 -5.99 11.31
C ARG A 11 14.86 -6.47 10.20
N GLY A 12 15.00 -5.95 8.97
CA GLY A 12 14.05 -6.16 7.88
C GLY A 12 13.80 -7.62 7.57
N SER A 13 14.86 -8.44 7.47
CA SER A 13 14.72 -9.87 7.20
C SER A 13 13.99 -10.64 8.31
N VAL A 14 14.25 -10.31 9.58
CA VAL A 14 13.58 -10.95 10.74
C VAL A 14 12.11 -10.55 10.77
N LEU A 15 11.82 -9.26 10.58
CA LEU A 15 10.45 -8.77 10.52
C LEU A 15 9.68 -9.39 9.35
N ALA A 16 10.32 -9.52 8.18
CA ALA A 16 9.71 -10.16 7.02
C ALA A 16 9.27 -11.60 7.35
N GLN A 17 10.11 -12.38 8.02
CA GLN A 17 9.75 -13.75 8.44
C GLN A 17 8.59 -13.76 9.42
N ALA A 18 8.58 -12.85 10.40
CA ALA A 18 7.51 -12.74 11.38
C ALA A 18 6.15 -12.39 10.73
N LEU A 19 6.15 -11.46 9.77
CA LEU A 19 4.94 -11.09 9.02
C LEU A 19 4.48 -12.22 8.10
N ASP A 20 5.39 -12.90 7.40
CA ASP A 20 5.08 -14.00 6.48
C ASP A 20 4.44 -15.19 7.21
N ALA A 21 4.88 -15.46 8.45
CA ALA A 21 4.26 -16.47 9.30
C ALA A 21 2.78 -16.17 9.64
N GLN A 22 2.37 -14.90 9.56
CA GLN A 22 0.99 -14.46 9.82
C GLN A 22 0.26 -14.02 8.53
N ARG A 23 0.82 -14.33 7.35
CA ARG A 23 0.32 -13.90 6.04
C ARG A 23 -1.18 -14.10 5.88
N ASN A 24 -1.67 -15.31 6.15
CA ASN A 24 -3.08 -15.66 5.92
C ASN A 24 -4.00 -14.82 6.80
N ALA A 25 -3.76 -14.78 8.11
CA ALA A 25 -4.56 -13.99 9.05
C ALA A 25 -4.58 -12.50 8.70
N ILE A 26 -3.42 -11.92 8.37
CA ILE A 26 -3.31 -10.51 7.96
C ILE A 26 -4.10 -10.26 6.67
N CYS A 27 -3.90 -11.09 5.64
CA CYS A 27 -4.53 -10.87 4.34
C CYS A 27 -6.03 -11.10 4.37
N GLU A 28 -6.51 -12.11 5.11
CA GLU A 28 -7.94 -12.39 5.29
C GLU A 28 -8.65 -11.24 5.98
N GLU A 29 -8.07 -10.67 7.04
CA GLU A 29 -8.64 -9.54 7.76
C GLU A 29 -8.79 -8.31 6.85
N VAL A 30 -7.75 -7.99 6.06
CA VAL A 30 -7.81 -6.87 5.12
C VAL A 30 -8.81 -7.14 3.99
N SER A 31 -8.87 -8.37 3.47
CA SER A 31 -9.83 -8.76 2.43
C SER A 31 -11.27 -8.57 2.91
N ARG A 32 -11.55 -9.00 4.14
CA ARG A 32 -12.86 -8.86 4.79
C ARG A 32 -13.25 -7.38 4.93
N LYS A 33 -12.32 -6.52 5.36
CA LYS A 33 -12.56 -5.08 5.47
C LYS A 33 -12.81 -4.42 4.10
N LEU A 34 -12.04 -4.77 3.08
CA LEU A 34 -12.25 -4.28 1.71
C LEU A 34 -13.65 -4.60 1.19
N ALA A 35 -14.09 -5.86 1.35
CA ALA A 35 -15.40 -6.30 0.90
C ALA A 35 -16.56 -5.62 1.67
N ALA A 36 -16.38 -5.38 2.97
CA ALA A 36 -17.42 -4.77 3.81
C ALA A 36 -17.56 -3.25 3.57
N GLU A 37 -16.44 -2.55 3.46
CA GLU A 37 -16.42 -1.07 3.39
C GLU A 37 -16.53 -0.55 1.97
N TYR A 38 -16.12 -1.34 0.97
CA TYR A 38 -16.10 -0.93 -0.43
C TYR A 38 -16.78 -1.95 -1.36
N PRO A 39 -18.04 -2.35 -1.09
CA PRO A 39 -18.75 -3.37 -1.87
C PRO A 39 -18.94 -2.98 -3.35
N ASP A 40 -18.87 -1.70 -3.69
CA ASP A 40 -19.06 -1.19 -5.05
C ASP A 40 -17.73 -0.88 -5.78
N LEU A 41 -16.59 -1.22 -5.20
CA LEU A 41 -15.27 -0.94 -5.81
C LEU A 41 -15.00 -1.88 -6.99
N CYS A 42 -14.36 -1.39 -8.06
CA CYS A 42 -14.17 -2.15 -9.30
C CYS A 42 -15.49 -2.52 -10.02
N PRO A 43 -16.43 -1.59 -10.24
CA PRO A 43 -17.76 -1.90 -10.78
C PRO A 43 -17.77 -2.33 -12.25
N ASN A 44 -16.67 -2.11 -12.98
CA ASN A 44 -16.54 -2.36 -14.42
C ASN A 44 -15.52 -3.45 -14.74
N LEU A 45 -15.44 -4.51 -13.94
CA LEU A 45 -14.55 -5.63 -14.25
C LEU A 45 -15.07 -6.35 -15.50
N PRO A 46 -14.26 -6.47 -16.57
CA PRO A 46 -14.65 -7.21 -17.76
C PRO A 46 -14.61 -8.71 -17.44
N SER A 47 -15.74 -9.25 -16.99
CA SER A 47 -15.90 -10.66 -16.62
C SER A 47 -17.33 -11.11 -16.88
N ASP A 48 -17.48 -12.38 -17.23
CA ASP A 48 -18.78 -13.06 -17.30
C ASP A 48 -19.47 -13.12 -15.92
N ASP A 49 -18.67 -13.07 -14.85
CA ASP A 49 -19.11 -12.92 -13.46
C ASP A 49 -18.32 -11.77 -12.77
N PRO A 50 -18.87 -10.55 -12.77
CA PRO A 50 -18.25 -9.38 -12.15
C PRO A 50 -18.12 -9.48 -10.63
N GLU A 51 -19.10 -10.10 -9.95
CA GLU A 51 -19.12 -10.23 -8.49
C GLU A 51 -18.01 -11.18 -8.02
N PHE A 52 -17.88 -12.34 -8.68
CA PHE A 52 -16.79 -13.27 -8.39
C PHE A 52 -15.42 -12.67 -8.68
N SER A 53 -15.29 -11.91 -9.77
CA SER A 53 -14.04 -11.21 -10.11
C SER A 53 -13.67 -10.15 -9.07
N GLN A 54 -14.66 -9.43 -8.55
CA GLN A 54 -14.47 -8.46 -7.50
C GLN A 54 -14.01 -9.14 -6.19
N GLN A 55 -14.61 -10.26 -5.81
CA GLN A 55 -14.19 -11.05 -4.65
C GLN A 55 -12.74 -11.52 -4.78
N ILE A 56 -12.36 -12.04 -5.95
CA ILE A 56 -10.96 -12.41 -6.24
C ILE A 56 -10.04 -11.18 -6.08
N MET A 57 -10.44 -10.02 -6.58
CA MET A 57 -9.64 -8.79 -6.46
C MET A 57 -9.44 -8.38 -4.99
N PHE A 58 -10.49 -8.47 -4.15
CA PHE A 58 -10.36 -8.18 -2.72
C PHE A 58 -9.47 -9.16 -2.00
N GLN A 59 -9.43 -10.43 -2.40
CA GLN A 59 -8.52 -11.43 -1.85
C GLN A 59 -7.07 -11.24 -2.32
N GLN A 60 -6.87 -10.94 -3.60
CA GLN A 60 -5.52 -10.82 -4.18
C GLN A 60 -4.83 -9.51 -3.80
N THR A 61 -5.57 -8.42 -3.60
CA THR A 61 -5.01 -7.10 -3.29
C THR A 61 -4.11 -7.11 -2.05
N PRO A 62 -4.55 -7.58 -0.87
CA PRO A 62 -3.68 -7.63 0.31
C PRO A 62 -2.55 -8.65 0.15
N GLN A 63 -2.75 -9.75 -0.58
CA GLN A 63 -1.69 -10.72 -0.84
C GLN A 63 -0.55 -10.12 -1.68
N ARG A 64 -0.88 -9.35 -2.73
CA ARG A 64 0.12 -8.67 -3.55
C ARG A 64 0.88 -7.63 -2.74
N PHE A 65 0.17 -6.83 -1.96
CA PHE A 65 0.81 -5.86 -1.06
C PHE A 65 1.73 -6.54 -0.04
N HIS A 66 1.30 -7.66 0.56
CA HIS A 66 2.11 -8.45 1.48
C HIS A 66 3.44 -8.87 0.83
N VAL A 67 3.39 -9.45 -0.38
CA VAL A 67 4.60 -9.88 -1.11
C VAL A 67 5.54 -8.71 -1.39
N ILE A 68 5.01 -7.58 -1.83
CA ILE A 68 5.79 -6.37 -2.10
C ILE A 68 6.46 -5.85 -0.82
N LEU A 69 5.72 -5.83 0.30
CA LEU A 69 6.24 -5.41 1.59
C LEU A 69 7.37 -6.33 2.06
N LEU A 70 7.19 -7.66 1.94
CA LEU A 70 8.24 -8.61 2.29
C LEU A 70 9.48 -8.43 1.42
N ALA A 71 9.32 -8.13 0.13
CA ALA A 71 10.44 -7.81 -0.75
C ALA A 71 11.17 -6.54 -0.28
N ALA A 72 10.44 -5.46 0.02
CA ALA A 72 11.02 -4.23 0.54
C ALA A 72 11.79 -4.45 1.85
N LEU A 73 11.25 -5.26 2.76
CA LEU A 73 11.89 -5.63 4.02
C LEU A 73 13.14 -6.49 3.81
N ARG A 74 13.14 -7.43 2.87
CA ARG A 74 14.29 -8.32 2.59
C ARG A 74 15.40 -7.64 1.80
N PHE A 75 15.04 -6.72 0.90
CA PHE A 75 16.00 -5.92 0.13
C PHE A 75 16.40 -4.61 0.83
N HIS A 76 15.85 -4.36 2.01
CA HIS A 76 16.13 -3.18 2.84
C HIS A 76 15.89 -1.85 2.12
N THR A 77 14.86 -1.79 1.26
CA THR A 77 14.56 -0.62 0.44
C THR A 77 13.06 -0.49 0.18
N LEU A 78 12.56 0.74 0.16
CA LEU A 78 11.17 1.02 -0.20
C LEU A 78 10.97 1.33 -1.68
N ALA A 79 12.05 1.36 -2.48
CA ALA A 79 11.99 1.66 -3.91
C ALA A 79 11.07 0.69 -4.68
N VAL A 80 10.98 -0.57 -4.23
CA VAL A 80 10.06 -1.56 -4.80
C VAL A 80 8.61 -1.14 -4.58
N ILE A 81 8.24 -0.74 -3.36
CA ILE A 81 6.89 -0.27 -3.04
C ILE A 81 6.55 0.98 -3.86
N GLU A 82 7.46 1.96 -3.90
CA GLU A 82 7.25 3.20 -4.65
C GLU A 82 6.99 2.93 -6.13
N ARG A 83 7.82 2.08 -6.76
CA ARG A 83 7.67 1.68 -8.16
C ARG A 83 6.31 1.03 -8.42
N GLU A 84 5.91 0.11 -7.55
CA GLU A 84 4.64 -0.60 -7.69
C GLU A 84 3.45 0.37 -7.58
N TYR A 85 3.46 1.31 -6.63
CA TYR A 85 2.39 2.32 -6.55
C TYR A 85 2.35 3.26 -7.75
N ARG A 86 3.51 3.66 -8.32
CA ARG A 86 3.55 4.48 -9.55
C ARG A 86 2.90 3.76 -10.72
N TRP A 87 3.20 2.47 -10.90
CA TRP A 87 2.59 1.65 -11.94
C TRP A 87 1.09 1.41 -11.67
N LEU A 88 0.75 1.01 -10.45
CA LEU A 88 -0.61 0.70 -10.02
C LEU A 88 -1.55 1.90 -10.23
N TRP A 89 -1.11 3.10 -9.81
CA TRP A 89 -1.92 4.31 -9.91
C TRP A 89 -2.32 4.65 -11.35
N GLY A 90 -1.43 4.42 -12.32
CA GLY A 90 -1.74 4.60 -13.74
C GLY A 90 -2.84 3.69 -14.29
N ILE A 91 -3.23 2.66 -13.54
CA ILE A 91 -4.22 1.65 -13.96
C ILE A 91 -5.49 1.74 -13.12
N VAL A 92 -5.37 1.77 -11.79
CA VAL A 92 -6.51 1.48 -10.89
C VAL A 92 -7.60 2.54 -10.88
N GLN A 93 -7.29 3.76 -11.29
CA GLN A 93 -8.27 4.86 -11.37
C GLN A 93 -9.45 4.52 -12.29
N ARG A 94 -9.21 3.77 -13.38
CA ARG A 94 -10.27 3.36 -14.32
C ARG A 94 -11.28 2.36 -13.71
N PHE A 95 -10.93 1.76 -12.57
CA PHE A 95 -11.77 0.84 -11.80
C PHE A 95 -12.40 1.51 -10.56
N GLY A 96 -12.40 2.85 -10.50
CA GLY A 96 -13.00 3.59 -9.40
C GLY A 96 -12.15 3.63 -8.12
N VAL A 97 -10.91 3.14 -8.18
CA VAL A 97 -9.97 3.23 -7.04
C VAL A 97 -9.52 4.66 -6.85
N LYS A 98 -9.78 5.19 -5.65
CA LYS A 98 -9.38 6.52 -5.21
C LYS A 98 -8.18 6.41 -4.27
N ARG A 99 -7.44 7.51 -4.12
CA ARG A 99 -6.33 7.65 -3.15
C ARG A 99 -6.71 7.12 -1.76
N MET A 100 -7.90 7.46 -1.27
CA MET A 100 -8.39 7.03 0.03
C MET A 100 -8.41 5.50 0.18
N HIS A 101 -8.78 4.76 -0.86
CA HIS A 101 -8.84 3.29 -0.79
C HIS A 101 -7.44 2.69 -0.63
N LEU A 102 -6.43 3.25 -1.31
CA LEU A 102 -5.03 2.82 -1.18
C LEU A 102 -4.49 3.07 0.24
N LEU A 103 -4.74 4.28 0.77
CA LEU A 103 -4.34 4.64 2.13
C LEU A 103 -5.01 3.72 3.16
N GLN A 104 -6.32 3.48 3.00
CA GLN A 104 -7.07 2.67 3.93
C GLN A 104 -6.63 1.20 3.93
N GLN A 105 -6.32 0.65 2.75
CA GLN A 105 -5.78 -0.70 2.61
C GLN A 105 -4.43 -0.83 3.34
N VAL A 106 -3.51 0.13 3.15
CA VAL A 106 -2.21 0.16 3.86
C VAL A 106 -2.44 0.19 5.35
N ARG A 107 -3.27 1.10 5.83
CA ARG A 107 -3.58 1.23 7.25
C ARG A 107 -4.15 -0.05 7.85
N TRP A 108 -5.15 -0.66 7.22
CA TRP A 108 -5.72 -1.92 7.69
C TRP A 108 -4.71 -3.06 7.69
N TYR A 109 -3.81 -3.11 6.72
CA TYR A 109 -2.74 -4.10 6.72
C TYR A 109 -1.81 -3.92 7.93
N PHE A 110 -1.40 -2.70 8.24
CA PHE A 110 -0.51 -2.43 9.36
C PHE A 110 -1.21 -2.62 10.72
N GLU A 111 -2.50 -2.28 10.84
CA GLU A 111 -3.34 -2.62 11.99
C GLU A 111 -3.37 -4.15 12.21
N ALA A 112 -3.65 -4.92 11.14
CA ALA A 112 -3.69 -6.38 11.22
C ALA A 112 -2.30 -6.97 11.54
N ALA A 113 -1.24 -6.46 10.94
CA ALA A 113 0.13 -6.88 11.22
C ALA A 113 0.50 -6.71 12.71
N GLN A 114 0.12 -5.57 13.31
CA GLN A 114 0.33 -5.30 14.72
C GLN A 114 -0.51 -6.20 15.65
N ALA A 115 -1.69 -6.60 15.21
CA ALA A 115 -2.60 -7.45 15.97
C ALA A 115 -2.17 -8.93 15.96
N TYR A 116 -1.78 -9.46 14.79
CA TYR A 116 -1.49 -10.89 14.62
C TYR A 116 -0.01 -11.25 14.84
N THR A 117 0.90 -10.28 14.75
CA THR A 117 2.33 -10.56 14.89
C THR A 117 2.83 -10.18 16.28
N SER A 118 3.51 -11.13 16.94
CA SER A 118 4.21 -10.89 18.20
C SER A 118 5.46 -10.03 17.97
N LEU A 119 5.27 -8.70 18.01
CA LEU A 119 6.32 -7.71 17.79
C LEU A 119 6.84 -7.11 19.10
N SER A 120 8.16 -6.88 19.16
CA SER A 120 8.78 -6.09 20.22
C SER A 120 8.27 -4.65 20.19
N ARG A 121 8.40 -3.91 21.30
CA ARG A 121 8.02 -2.49 21.35
C ARG A 121 8.77 -1.65 20.30
N GLU A 122 10.03 -1.98 20.07
CA GLU A 122 10.86 -1.32 19.05
C GLU A 122 10.36 -1.63 17.64
N ASP A 123 10.14 -2.91 17.31
CA ASP A 123 9.66 -3.28 15.97
C ASP A 123 8.27 -2.69 15.69
N ARG A 124 7.39 -2.54 16.69
CA ARG A 124 6.10 -1.84 16.55
C ARG A 124 6.28 -0.37 16.16
N ALA A 125 7.20 0.33 16.81
CA ALA A 125 7.46 1.75 16.53
C ALA A 125 8.02 1.95 15.11
N TRP A 126 8.88 1.03 14.67
CA TRP A 126 9.41 1.06 13.32
C TRP A 126 8.41 0.63 12.26
N LEU A 127 7.53 -0.32 12.58
CA LEU A 127 6.43 -0.70 11.70
C LEU A 127 5.48 0.49 11.45
N ALA A 128 5.19 1.30 12.48
CA ALA A 128 4.43 2.54 12.31
C ALA A 128 5.17 3.59 11.44
N GLN A 129 6.49 3.72 11.59
CA GLN A 129 7.28 4.59 10.70
C GLN A 129 7.27 4.10 9.25
N LEU A 130 7.29 2.78 9.03
CA LEU A 130 7.18 2.17 7.71
C LEU A 130 5.81 2.44 7.08
N GLU A 131 4.73 2.30 7.86
CA GLU A 131 3.37 2.68 7.45
C GLU A 131 3.32 4.13 6.99
N SER A 132 3.77 5.08 7.82
CA SER A 132 3.78 6.50 7.47
C SER A 132 4.62 6.82 6.24
N ALA A 133 5.75 6.13 6.04
CA ALA A 133 6.57 6.29 4.84
C ALA A 133 5.83 5.86 3.57
N ILE A 134 5.11 4.73 3.62
CA ILE A 134 4.31 4.22 2.50
C ILE A 134 3.10 5.14 2.24
N GLU A 135 2.42 5.62 3.28
CA GLU A 135 1.34 6.59 3.14
C GLU A 135 1.81 7.87 2.46
N HIS A 136 2.98 8.38 2.85
CA HIS A 136 3.58 9.56 2.22
C HIS A 136 3.91 9.33 0.74
N MET A 137 4.39 8.14 0.38
CA MET A 137 4.58 7.75 -1.02
C MET A 137 3.27 7.77 -1.78
N ILE A 138 2.21 7.18 -1.25
CA ILE A 138 0.88 7.19 -1.87
C ILE A 138 0.40 8.62 -2.07
N LEU A 139 0.51 9.48 -1.05
CA LEU A 139 0.11 10.88 -1.13
C LEU A 139 0.87 11.62 -2.23
N THR A 140 2.17 11.39 -2.35
CA THR A 140 3.04 12.02 -3.34
C THR A 140 2.75 11.52 -4.76
N ILE A 141 2.65 10.21 -4.94
CA ILE A 141 2.42 9.57 -6.26
C ILE A 141 1.05 9.94 -6.81
N THR A 142 0.05 10.00 -5.94
CA THR A 142 -1.34 10.26 -6.34
C THR A 142 -1.70 11.74 -6.32
N ALA A 143 -0.75 12.63 -6.02
CA ALA A 143 -0.96 14.08 -6.10
C ALA A 143 -1.36 14.47 -7.54
N PRO A 144 -2.30 15.42 -7.72
CA PRO A 144 -2.59 15.93 -9.05
C PRO A 144 -1.32 16.53 -9.66
N PRO A 145 -1.13 16.44 -10.99
CA PRO A 145 0.00 17.07 -11.65
C PRO A 145 0.00 18.57 -11.31
N ALA A 146 1.18 19.10 -11.03
CA ALA A 146 1.34 20.54 -10.78
C ALA A 146 0.72 21.30 -11.97
N ALA A 147 -0.13 22.29 -11.66
CA ALA A 147 -0.73 23.12 -12.69
C ALA A 147 0.39 23.71 -13.57
N PRO A 148 0.26 23.70 -14.91
CA PRO A 148 1.27 24.29 -15.77
C PRO A 148 1.48 25.75 -15.34
N ARG A 149 2.74 26.12 -15.10
CA ARG A 149 3.10 27.51 -14.83
C ARG A 149 2.60 28.33 -16.01
N SER A 150 1.60 29.18 -15.77
CA SER A 150 1.18 30.18 -16.74
C SER A 150 2.38 31.12 -16.94
N TYR A 151 3.12 30.91 -18.03
CA TYR A 151 4.01 31.93 -18.56
C TYR A 151 3.11 32.98 -19.20
N ALA A 152 2.49 33.82 -18.36
CA ALA A 152 1.97 35.10 -18.80
C ALA A 152 3.18 35.96 -19.18
N GLY A 153 3.66 35.77 -20.41
CA GLY A 153 4.63 36.64 -21.04
C GLY A 153 4.06 38.04 -21.10
N ALA A 154 4.65 38.94 -20.34
CA ALA A 154 4.44 40.37 -20.51
C ALA A 154 4.87 40.76 -21.93
N ILE A 155 3.89 41.02 -22.79
CA ILE A 155 4.08 41.89 -23.94
C ILE A 155 3.34 43.17 -23.58
N ALA A 156 4.09 44.13 -23.02
CA ALA A 156 3.64 45.51 -22.97
C ALA A 156 4.07 46.21 -24.29
N PRO A 157 3.23 47.11 -24.84
CA PRO A 157 3.48 47.81 -26.10
C PRO A 157 4.63 48.82 -26.01
#